data_AF-A0A0A0R4C2-F1
#
_entry.id   AF-A0A0A0R4C2-F1
#
_cell.length_a   1.000
_cell.length_b   1.000
_cell.length_c   1.000
_cell.angle_alpha   90.00
_cell.angle_beta   90.00
_cell.angle_gamma   90.00
#
_symmetry.space_group_name_H-M   'P 1'
#
loop_
_entity.id
_entity.type
_entity.pdbx_description
1 polymer ?
#
loop_
_entity_poly.entity_id
_entity_poly.type
_entity_poly.pdbx_seq_one_letter_code
_entity_poly.pdbx_strand_id
1 'polypeptide(L)'
;GTERVVVSQLVRSPGVYFERTPEKTSDKDVYSARVIPSRGAWLEFEIDKRDQVAVRIDRKRKQSVTVFLKALGLSQEEIQEEFAGYESIALTLEKDDIRTKEDALKDIYRKLRPGEQVATESARALLDNLYFNAKRYDLAKVGRYKIDRKLGLDTPIGESTLSVQDIVATIKYLVALHANQETLPGVRDGKEIEVRLDVDDIDHFGNRRIRAVGELIQNQVRTGLSRMERVVRERMT
;
A
#
# COMPACT_ATOMS: atom_id res chain seq x y z
N GLY A 1 -21.58 -11.76 -34.37
CA GLY A 1 -22.45 -12.93 -34.17
C GLY A 1 -21.64 -14.17 -33.91
N THR A 2 -20.75 -14.14 -32.91
CA THR A 2 -19.99 -15.33 -32.47
C THR A 2 -20.27 -15.47 -30.99
N GLU A 3 -20.65 -16.66 -30.53
CA GLU A 3 -20.85 -16.94 -29.12
C GLU A 3 -19.51 -16.79 -28.37
N ARG A 4 -19.57 -16.22 -27.17
CA ARG A 4 -18.40 -16.00 -26.32
C ARG A 4 -18.74 -16.38 -24.89
N VAL A 5 -17.79 -17.04 -24.24
CA VAL A 5 -17.89 -17.40 -22.82
C VAL A 5 -16.85 -16.60 -22.05
N VAL A 6 -17.28 -15.93 -20.99
CA VAL A 6 -16.38 -15.25 -20.05
C VAL A 6 -16.03 -16.23 -18.94
N VAL A 7 -14.74 -16.46 -18.73
CA VAL A 7 -14.24 -17.41 -17.74
C VAL A 7 -13.90 -16.69 -16.44
N SER A 8 -14.33 -17.27 -15.33
CA SER A 8 -13.95 -16.85 -13.98
C SER A 8 -12.42 -16.84 -13.82
N GLN A 9 -11.89 -15.86 -13.09
CA GLN A 9 -10.44 -15.74 -12.91
C GLN A 9 -10.04 -16.04 -11.46
N LEU A 10 -8.94 -16.75 -11.26
CA LEU A 10 -8.31 -16.86 -9.95
C LEU A 10 -7.38 -15.66 -9.73
N VAL A 11 -7.68 -14.83 -8.74
CA VAL A 11 -6.93 -13.60 -8.44
C VAL A 11 -6.43 -13.61 -6.99
N ARG A 12 -5.46 -12.76 -6.66
CA ARG A 12 -5.02 -12.59 -5.27
C ARG A 12 -6.18 -12.08 -4.41
N SER A 13 -6.35 -12.67 -3.24
CA SER A 13 -7.36 -12.25 -2.27
C SER A 13 -6.93 -10.93 -1.59
N PRO A 14 -7.87 -10.13 -1.08
CA PRO A 14 -7.53 -8.91 -0.36
C PRO A 14 -6.70 -9.20 0.89
N GLY A 15 -5.72 -8.35 1.19
CA GLY A 15 -4.81 -8.52 2.32
C GLY A 15 -3.47 -7.82 2.11
N VAL A 16 -2.54 -8.06 3.04
CA VAL A 16 -1.14 -7.65 2.93
C VAL A 16 -0.27 -8.89 2.77
N TYR A 17 0.72 -8.81 1.87
CA TYR A 17 1.60 -9.93 1.51
C TYR A 17 3.05 -9.47 1.50
N PHE A 18 3.94 -10.27 2.08
CA PHE A 18 5.37 -10.03 2.13
C PHE A 18 6.12 -11.04 1.27
N GLU A 19 7.06 -10.57 0.46
CA GLU A 19 7.85 -11.41 -0.44
C GLU A 19 9.33 -11.09 -0.26
N ARG A 20 10.18 -12.12 -0.32
CA ARG A 20 11.63 -12.00 -0.43
C ARG A 20 12.05 -12.55 -1.79
N THR A 21 12.76 -11.72 -2.57
CA THR A 21 13.24 -12.10 -3.90
C THR A 21 14.74 -11.84 -3.99
N PRO A 22 15.56 -12.82 -4.42
CA PRO A 22 16.99 -12.58 -4.63
C PRO A 22 17.19 -11.61 -5.80
N GLU A 23 18.02 -10.59 -5.59
CA GLU A 23 18.41 -9.65 -6.66
C GLU A 23 19.37 -10.35 -7.62
N LYS A 24 19.11 -10.29 -8.93
CA LYS A 24 19.95 -11.00 -9.91
C LYS A 24 21.35 -10.39 -10.06
N THR A 25 21.49 -9.13 -9.64
CA THR A 25 22.68 -8.31 -9.87
C THR A 25 23.48 -8.02 -8.58
N SER A 26 23.10 -8.63 -7.46
CA SER A 26 23.69 -8.38 -6.14
C SER A 26 23.46 -9.59 -5.25
N ASP A 27 24.33 -9.83 -4.27
CA ASP A 27 24.12 -10.87 -3.24
C ASP A 27 23.11 -10.44 -2.16
N LYS A 28 22.19 -9.52 -2.51
CA LYS A 28 21.20 -8.96 -1.59
C LYS A 28 19.81 -9.39 -2.00
N ASP A 29 18.97 -9.63 -1.01
CA ASP A 29 17.56 -9.89 -1.23
C ASP A 29 16.77 -8.57 -1.26
N VAL A 30 15.79 -8.51 -2.15
CA VAL A 30 14.76 -7.47 -2.18
C VAL A 30 13.57 -7.97 -1.37
N TYR A 31 13.19 -7.19 -0.37
CA TYR A 31 11.99 -7.44 0.43
C TYR A 31 10.88 -6.52 -0.05
N SER A 32 9.68 -7.05 -0.21
CA SER A 32 8.53 -6.24 -0.64
C SER A 32 7.28 -6.57 0.14
N ALA A 33 6.43 -5.57 0.33
CA ALA A 33 5.10 -5.72 0.90
C ALA A 33 4.06 -5.19 -0.11
N ARG A 34 2.97 -5.93 -0.32
CA ARG A 34 1.86 -5.52 -1.19
C ARG A 34 0.55 -5.53 -0.44
N VAL A 35 -0.07 -4.37 -0.30
CA VAL A 35 -1.43 -4.21 0.23
C VAL A 35 -2.40 -4.22 -0.95
N ILE A 36 -3.20 -5.28 -1.01
CA ILE A 36 -4.14 -5.55 -2.10
C ILE A 36 -5.56 -5.37 -1.56
N PRO A 37 -6.31 -4.35 -2.01
CA PRO A 37 -7.71 -4.20 -1.63
C PRO A 37 -8.63 -5.13 -2.44
N SER A 38 -9.87 -5.29 -1.97
CA SER A 38 -10.95 -5.85 -2.79
C SER A 38 -11.30 -4.92 -3.94
N ARG A 39 -11.24 -3.60 -3.69
CA ARG A 39 -11.47 -2.53 -4.65
C ARG A 39 -10.67 -1.30 -4.25
N GLY A 40 -9.94 -0.70 -5.18
CA GLY A 40 -9.16 0.51 -4.94
C GLY A 40 -7.74 0.40 -5.47
N ALA A 41 -6.94 1.43 -5.19
CA ALA A 41 -5.54 1.49 -5.58
C ALA A 41 -4.69 0.50 -4.80
N TRP A 42 -3.65 -0.07 -5.43
CA TRP A 42 -2.67 -0.87 -4.71
C TRP A 42 -1.70 0.04 -3.95
N LEU A 43 -1.14 -0.47 -2.86
CA LEU A 43 -0.06 0.17 -2.12
C LEU A 43 1.06 -0.85 -1.94
N GLU A 44 2.24 -0.53 -2.44
CA GLU A 44 3.37 -1.46 -2.48
C GLU A 44 4.59 -0.80 -1.87
N PHE A 45 5.30 -1.54 -1.01
CA PHE A 45 6.56 -1.12 -0.39
C PHE A 45 7.67 -2.08 -0.82
N GLU A 46 8.88 -1.58 -0.94
CA GLU A 46 10.04 -2.36 -1.35
C GLU A 46 11.30 -1.82 -0.66
N ILE A 47 12.12 -2.72 -0.14
CA ILE A 47 13.49 -2.45 0.28
C ILE A 47 14.39 -2.93 -0.83
N ASP A 48 15.03 -2.00 -1.52
CA ASP A 48 15.88 -2.32 -2.67
C ASP A 48 17.29 -2.74 -2.24
N LYS A 49 18.13 -3.13 -3.21
CA LYS A 49 19.52 -3.53 -2.97
C LYS A 49 20.43 -2.45 -2.37
N ARG A 50 19.96 -1.21 -2.29
CA ARG A 50 20.67 -0.09 -1.64
C ARG A 50 20.16 0.13 -0.21
N ASP A 51 19.40 -0.81 0.32
CA ASP A 51 18.76 -0.80 1.64
C ASP A 51 17.80 0.37 1.81
N GLN A 52 17.22 0.86 0.71
CA GLN A 52 16.30 2.01 0.74
C GLN A 52 14.86 1.56 0.64
N VAL A 53 14.01 2.19 1.45
CA VAL A 53 12.60 1.88 1.51
C VAL A 53 11.83 2.79 0.56
N ALA A 54 11.24 2.18 -0.45
CA ALA A 54 10.44 2.86 -1.46
C ALA A 54 8.98 2.46 -1.37
N VAL A 55 8.10 3.35 -1.83
CA VAL A 55 6.66 3.11 -2.02
C VAL A 55 6.28 3.27 -3.49
N ARG A 56 5.35 2.44 -3.96
CA ARG A 56 4.60 2.64 -5.21
C ARG A 56 3.11 2.77 -4.87
N ILE A 57 2.55 3.92 -5.25
CA ILE A 57 1.13 4.25 -5.08
C ILE A 57 0.44 3.97 -6.41
N ASP A 58 -0.61 3.15 -6.42
CA ASP A 58 -1.39 2.80 -7.62
C ASP A 58 -0.53 2.36 -8.82
N ARG A 59 0.49 1.52 -8.56
CA ARG A 59 1.43 0.98 -9.55
C ARG A 59 2.20 2.07 -10.33
N LYS A 60 2.33 3.27 -9.77
CA LYS A 60 3.12 4.36 -10.35
C LYS A 60 4.60 4.23 -9.97
N ARG A 61 5.37 5.27 -10.31
CA ARG A 61 6.82 5.34 -10.08
C ARG A 61 7.13 5.22 -8.58
N LYS A 62 8.28 4.62 -8.28
CA LYS A 62 8.82 4.54 -6.92
C LYS A 62 9.02 5.94 -6.34
N GLN A 63 8.73 6.07 -5.06
CA GLN A 63 8.96 7.27 -4.25
C GLN A 63 9.59 6.86 -2.93
N SER A 64 10.26 7.78 -2.23
CA SER A 64 10.74 7.49 -0.88
C SER A 64 9.54 7.22 0.05
N VAL A 65 9.68 6.21 0.93
CA VAL A 65 8.64 5.93 1.94
C VAL A 65 8.50 7.08 2.94
N THR A 66 9.58 7.81 3.22
CA THR A 66 9.58 8.91 4.20
C THR A 66 8.76 10.09 3.70
N VAL A 67 8.85 10.40 2.41
CA VAL A 67 7.99 11.39 1.74
C VAL A 67 6.52 10.98 1.86
N PHE A 68 6.23 9.69 1.69
CA PHE A 68 4.86 9.18 1.84
C PHE A 68 4.34 9.29 3.28
N LEU A 69 5.15 8.94 4.28
CA LEU A 69 4.79 9.10 5.70
C LEU A 69 4.57 10.58 6.07
N LYS A 70 5.42 11.49 5.59
CA LYS A 70 5.24 12.94 5.76
C LYS A 70 3.94 13.44 5.14
N ALA A 71 3.58 12.93 3.95
CA ALA A 71 2.31 13.27 3.29
C ALA A 71 1.09 12.77 4.07
N LEU A 72 1.19 11.60 4.72
CA LEU A 72 0.15 11.09 5.64
C LEU A 72 0.04 11.92 6.92
N GLY A 73 1.09 12.63 7.28
CA GLY A 73 1.09 13.64 8.33
C GLY A 73 2.07 13.40 9.46
N LEU A 74 2.95 12.40 9.34
CA LEU A 74 3.99 12.17 10.34
C LEU A 74 5.10 13.22 10.20
N SER A 75 5.58 13.74 11.32
CA SER A 75 6.78 14.57 11.36
C SER A 75 8.04 13.72 11.13
N GLN A 76 9.17 14.38 10.86
CA GLN A 76 10.42 13.65 10.72
C GLN A 76 10.84 12.98 12.04
N GLU A 77 10.59 13.64 13.16
CA GLU A 77 10.86 13.15 14.51
C GLU A 77 9.99 11.92 14.83
N GLU A 78 8.70 11.97 14.51
CA GLU A 78 7.78 10.83 14.69
C GLU A 78 8.22 9.62 13.84
N ILE A 79 8.71 9.84 12.61
CA ILE A 79 9.25 8.76 11.77
C ILE A 79 10.52 8.17 12.39
N GLN A 80 11.42 9.01 12.92
CA GLN A 80 12.65 8.53 13.57
C GLN A 80 12.35 7.72 14.82
N GLU A 81 11.37 8.13 15.62
CA GLU A 81 10.95 7.42 16.83
C GLU A 81 10.26 6.09 16.49
N GLU A 82 9.28 6.10 15.58
CA GLU A 82 8.49 4.91 15.24
C GLU A 82 9.32 3.79 14.61
N PHE A 83 10.36 4.16 13.85
CA PHE A 83 11.25 3.24 13.13
C PHE A 83 12.68 3.22 13.68
N ALA A 84 12.87 3.61 14.95
CA ALA A 84 14.16 3.56 15.61
C ALA A 84 14.77 2.15 15.56
N GLY A 85 16.06 2.06 15.23
CA GLY A 85 16.78 0.79 15.11
C GLY A 85 16.74 0.12 13.73
N TYR A 86 15.97 0.66 12.77
CA TYR A 86 15.97 0.15 11.40
C TYR A 86 16.86 0.99 10.47
N GLU A 87 18.04 0.46 10.12
CA GLU A 87 19.02 1.13 9.25
C GLU A 87 18.45 1.52 7.88
N SER A 88 17.57 0.69 7.31
CA SER A 88 16.96 0.96 6.01
C SER A 88 16.12 2.24 5.99
N ILE A 89 15.42 2.55 7.09
CA ILE A 89 14.66 3.80 7.23
C ILE A 89 15.61 4.98 7.48
N ALA A 90 16.66 4.79 8.29
CA ALA A 90 17.67 5.83 8.52
C ALA A 90 18.35 6.27 7.21
N LEU A 91 18.82 5.32 6.40
CA LEU A 91 19.42 5.58 5.08
C LEU A 91 18.44 6.24 4.10
N THR A 92 17.15 5.95 4.25
CA THR A 92 16.10 6.57 3.43
C THR A 92 15.84 8.02 3.86
N LEU A 93 15.83 8.30 5.16
CA LEU A 93 15.70 9.65 5.71
C LEU A 93 16.88 10.56 5.36
N GLU A 94 18.11 10.03 5.35
CA GLU A 94 19.32 10.79 5.00
C GLU A 94 19.29 11.37 3.59
N LYS A 95 18.61 10.68 2.65
CA LYS A 95 18.47 11.14 1.26
C LYS A 95 17.17 11.88 0.98
N ASP A 96 16.36 12.11 2.01
CA ASP A 96 15.07 12.79 1.87
C ASP A 96 15.23 14.31 2.04
N ASP A 97 15.19 15.03 0.92
CA ASP A 97 15.27 16.49 0.92
C ASP A 97 13.96 17.18 1.34
N ILE A 98 12.85 16.45 1.42
CA ILE A 98 11.51 17.02 1.68
C ILE A 98 11.26 17.08 3.18
N ARG A 99 11.08 18.29 3.73
CA ARG A 99 10.89 18.48 5.18
C ARG A 99 9.43 18.68 5.59
N THR A 100 8.61 19.26 4.72
CA THR A 100 7.24 19.65 5.08
C THR A 100 6.20 18.67 4.51
N LYS A 101 5.07 18.55 5.20
CA LYS A 101 3.91 17.78 4.73
C LYS A 101 3.39 18.28 3.38
N GLU A 102 3.38 19.60 3.18
CA GLU A 102 2.87 20.18 1.95
C GLU A 102 3.74 19.82 0.75
N ASP A 103 5.06 19.90 0.90
CA ASP A 103 6.00 19.56 -0.16
C ASP A 103 5.96 18.07 -0.48
N ALA A 104 5.76 17.23 0.54
CA ALA A 104 5.56 15.79 0.37
C ALA A 104 4.28 15.47 -0.42
N LEU A 105 3.16 16.11 -0.08
CA LEU A 105 1.90 16.01 -0.82
C LEU A 105 2.08 16.46 -2.28
N LYS A 106 2.78 17.57 -2.50
CA LYS A 106 3.06 18.09 -3.85
C LYS A 106 3.91 17.13 -4.66
N ASP A 107 4.96 16.55 -4.07
CA ASP A 107 5.84 15.58 -4.75
C ASP A 107 5.07 14.33 -5.19
N ILE A 108 4.26 13.76 -4.29
CA ILE A 108 3.41 12.61 -4.59
C ILE A 108 2.44 12.95 -5.72
N TYR A 109 1.79 14.12 -5.66
CA TYR A 109 0.84 14.52 -6.69
C TYR A 109 1.48 14.62 -8.07
N ARG A 110 2.66 15.26 -8.19
CA ARG A 110 3.38 15.38 -9.48
C ARG A 110 3.70 14.03 -10.09
N LYS A 111 4.05 13.03 -9.26
CA LYS A 111 4.38 11.68 -9.73
C LYS A 111 3.13 10.87 -10.11
N LEU A 112 2.00 11.10 -9.46
CA LEU A 112 0.72 10.46 -9.79
C LEU A 112 0.06 11.08 -11.04
N ARG A 113 0.15 12.41 -11.18
CA ARG A 113 -0.49 13.20 -12.22
C ARG A 113 0.50 14.20 -12.84
N PRO A 114 1.39 13.74 -13.73
CA PRO A 114 2.37 14.60 -14.36
C PRO A 114 1.67 15.63 -15.26
N GLY A 115 2.05 16.90 -15.12
CA GLY A 115 1.54 18.01 -15.94
C GLY A 115 0.32 18.76 -15.40
N GLU A 116 -0.30 18.28 -14.31
CA GLU A 116 -1.37 19.01 -13.62
C GLU A 116 -0.80 20.02 -12.60
N GLN A 117 -1.45 21.17 -12.44
CA GLN A 117 -1.08 22.15 -11.41
C GLN A 117 -1.27 21.55 -10.01
N VAL A 118 -0.37 21.89 -9.09
CA VAL A 118 -0.29 21.25 -7.78
C VAL A 118 -0.81 22.17 -6.69
N ALA A 119 -2.10 22.07 -6.39
CA ALA A 119 -2.68 22.63 -5.17
C ALA A 119 -2.56 21.60 -4.03
N THR A 120 -2.07 22.03 -2.86
CA THR A 120 -1.88 21.16 -1.69
C THR A 120 -3.17 20.43 -1.28
N GLU A 121 -4.29 21.15 -1.29
CA GLU A 121 -5.61 20.59 -0.97
C GLU A 121 -6.04 19.49 -1.95
N SER A 122 -5.78 19.69 -3.25
CA SER A 122 -6.06 18.66 -4.27
C SER A 122 -5.19 17.42 -4.09
N ALA A 123 -3.93 17.60 -3.66
CA ALA A 123 -3.01 16.51 -3.38
C ALA A 123 -3.45 15.69 -2.16
N ARG A 124 -3.87 16.37 -1.09
CA ARG A 124 -4.45 15.73 0.10
C ARG A 124 -5.72 14.96 -0.27
N ALA A 125 -6.65 15.62 -0.95
CA ALA A 125 -7.90 15.00 -1.38
C ALA A 125 -7.66 13.79 -2.30
N LEU A 126 -6.63 13.82 -3.15
CA LEU A 126 -6.26 12.67 -3.97
C LEU A 126 -5.83 11.48 -3.10
N LEU A 127 -4.94 11.71 -2.12
CA LEU A 127 -4.44 10.67 -1.24
C LEU A 127 -5.55 10.07 -0.37
N ASP A 128 -6.41 10.91 0.19
CA ASP A 128 -7.59 10.49 0.96
C ASP A 128 -8.54 9.63 0.11
N ASN A 129 -8.76 10.03 -1.14
CA ASN A 129 -9.57 9.27 -2.07
C ASN A 129 -8.95 7.94 -2.50
N LEU A 130 -7.62 7.79 -2.42
CA LEU A 130 -6.95 6.55 -2.79
C LEU A 130 -7.09 5.48 -1.71
N TYR A 131 -7.04 5.83 -0.43
CA TYR A 131 -6.91 4.84 0.66
C TYR A 131 -7.93 4.98 1.81
N PHE A 132 -8.41 6.20 2.07
CA PHE A 132 -9.21 6.52 3.26
C PHE A 132 -10.70 6.77 2.95
N ASN A 133 -11.08 6.84 1.67
CA ASN A 133 -12.47 7.04 1.27
C ASN A 133 -13.17 5.72 0.90
N ALA A 134 -14.14 5.30 1.72
CA ALA A 134 -14.93 4.07 1.50
C ALA A 134 -15.65 4.02 0.13
N LYS A 135 -15.96 5.18 -0.48
CA LYS A 135 -16.55 5.22 -1.83
C LYS A 135 -15.58 4.77 -2.89
N ARG A 136 -14.27 4.92 -2.70
CA ARG A 136 -13.23 4.64 -3.71
C ARG A 136 -12.31 3.47 -3.32
N TYR A 137 -12.17 3.17 -2.04
CA TYR A 137 -11.35 2.11 -1.49
C TYR A 137 -12.16 1.16 -0.59
N ASP A 138 -11.88 -0.14 -0.66
CA ASP A 138 -12.54 -1.18 0.12
C ASP A 138 -11.69 -2.47 0.18
N LEU A 139 -11.31 -2.88 1.39
CA LEU A 139 -10.63 -4.13 1.72
C LEU A 139 -11.62 -5.32 1.75
N ALA A 140 -12.92 -5.05 1.90
CA ALA A 140 -13.92 -5.98 2.39
C ALA A 140 -13.58 -6.56 3.77
N LYS A 141 -14.58 -7.19 4.42
CA LYS A 141 -14.43 -7.82 5.75
C LYS A 141 -13.26 -8.82 5.79
N VAL A 142 -13.09 -9.60 4.73
CA VAL A 142 -12.01 -10.59 4.61
C VAL A 142 -10.64 -9.93 4.53
N GLY A 143 -10.50 -8.81 3.80
CA GLY A 143 -9.23 -8.10 3.67
C GLY A 143 -8.82 -7.46 4.99
N ARG A 144 -9.76 -6.78 5.66
CA ARG A 144 -9.56 -6.22 6.99
C ARG A 144 -9.07 -7.28 7.98
N TYR A 145 -9.82 -8.38 8.09
CA TYR A 145 -9.45 -9.53 8.93
C TYR A 145 -8.05 -10.09 8.61
N LYS A 146 -7.70 -10.23 7.33
CA LYS A 146 -6.37 -10.74 6.92
C LYS A 146 -5.24 -9.78 7.30
N ILE A 147 -5.44 -8.47 7.12
CA ILE A 147 -4.45 -7.45 7.51
C ILE A 147 -4.28 -7.45 9.03
N ASP A 148 -5.37 -7.39 9.80
CA ASP A 148 -5.36 -7.41 11.27
C ASP A 148 -4.62 -8.63 11.82
N ARG A 149 -4.95 -9.82 11.29
CA ARG A 149 -4.27 -11.07 11.67
C ARG A 149 -2.78 -11.04 11.36
N LYS A 150 -2.38 -10.54 10.18
CA LYS A 150 -1.00 -10.55 9.70
C LYS A 150 -0.12 -9.52 10.43
N LEU A 151 -0.67 -8.35 10.73
CA LEU A 151 0.05 -7.24 11.36
C LEU A 151 -0.11 -7.19 12.89
N GLY A 152 -1.00 -7.99 13.47
CA GLY A 152 -1.29 -7.94 14.91
C GLY A 152 -2.02 -6.65 15.28
N LEU A 153 -3.09 -6.34 14.56
CA LEU A 153 -3.97 -5.20 14.82
C LEU A 153 -5.38 -5.70 15.16
N ASP A 154 -6.16 -4.90 15.90
CA ASP A 154 -7.54 -5.21 16.31
C ASP A 154 -8.52 -4.15 15.79
N THR A 155 -8.46 -3.87 14.50
CA THR A 155 -9.40 -2.93 13.87
C THR A 155 -10.77 -3.58 13.71
N PRO A 156 -11.89 -2.87 13.93
CA PRO A 156 -13.22 -3.43 13.69
C PRO A 156 -13.38 -3.93 12.24
N ILE A 157 -13.91 -5.14 12.05
CA ILE A 157 -14.11 -5.77 10.73
C ILE A 157 -15.01 -4.93 9.79
N GLY A 158 -15.83 -4.03 10.35
CA GLY A 158 -16.65 -3.09 9.59
C GLY A 158 -15.86 -1.96 8.92
N GLU A 159 -14.67 -1.65 9.41
CA GLU A 159 -13.79 -0.63 8.85
C GLU A 159 -13.02 -1.21 7.66
N SER A 160 -13.58 -1.02 6.46
CA SER A 160 -13.02 -1.60 5.25
C SER A 160 -12.10 -0.67 4.46
N THR A 161 -11.74 0.49 5.01
CA THR A 161 -10.67 1.35 4.47
C THR A 161 -9.34 1.04 5.14
N LEU A 162 -8.23 1.47 4.53
CA LEU A 162 -6.95 1.48 5.26
C LEU A 162 -6.97 2.59 6.31
N SER A 163 -6.13 2.43 7.33
CA SER A 163 -5.77 3.47 8.29
C SER A 163 -4.29 3.82 8.15
N VAL A 164 -3.86 4.94 8.75
CA VAL A 164 -2.43 5.27 8.85
C VAL A 164 -1.69 4.21 9.69
N GLN A 165 -2.34 3.66 10.71
CA GLN A 165 -1.79 2.58 11.53
C GLN A 165 -1.50 1.32 10.71
N ASP A 166 -2.39 0.93 9.79
CA ASP A 166 -2.14 -0.21 8.89
C ASP A 166 -0.90 -0.01 8.03
N ILE A 167 -0.72 1.21 7.52
CA ILE A 167 0.40 1.59 6.66
C ILE A 167 1.70 1.55 7.45
N VAL A 168 1.73 2.17 8.64
CA VAL A 168 2.90 2.19 9.52
C VAL A 168 3.26 0.76 9.94
N ALA A 169 2.29 -0.05 10.38
CA ALA A 169 2.50 -1.43 10.76
C ALA A 169 3.00 -2.30 9.59
N THR A 170 2.51 -2.06 8.36
CA THR A 170 2.99 -2.75 7.16
C THR A 170 4.46 -2.42 6.89
N ILE A 171 4.85 -1.15 6.99
CA ILE A 171 6.24 -0.72 6.79
C ILE A 171 7.11 -1.31 7.90
N LYS A 172 6.66 -1.27 9.16
CA LYS A 172 7.37 -1.79 10.33
C LYS A 172 7.63 -3.29 10.21
N TYR A 173 6.63 -4.06 9.81
CA TYR A 173 6.80 -5.48 9.49
C TYR A 173 7.85 -5.70 8.40
N LEU A 174 7.80 -4.92 7.31
CA LEU A 174 8.74 -5.06 6.20
C LEU A 174 10.19 -4.79 6.61
N VAL A 175 10.44 -3.71 7.36
CA VAL A 175 11.79 -3.34 7.80
C VAL A 175 12.32 -4.29 8.88
N ALA A 176 11.46 -4.81 9.75
CA ALA A 176 11.80 -5.83 10.73
C ALA A 176 12.16 -7.17 10.06
N LEU A 177 11.39 -7.57 9.04
CA LEU A 177 11.68 -8.76 8.24
C LEU A 177 13.05 -8.63 7.53
N HIS A 178 13.35 -7.46 6.97
CA HIS A 178 14.66 -7.18 6.36
C HIS A 178 15.80 -7.15 7.39
N ALA A 179 15.53 -6.69 8.61
CA ALA A 179 16.49 -6.72 9.73
C ALA A 179 16.65 -8.12 10.35
N ASN A 180 16.04 -9.16 9.77
CA ASN A 180 16.04 -10.55 10.26
C ASN A 180 15.51 -10.69 11.69
N GLN A 181 14.57 -9.82 12.09
CA GLN A 181 13.84 -10.03 13.33
C GLN A 181 12.87 -11.22 13.18
N GLU A 182 12.64 -11.94 14.26
CA GLU A 182 11.74 -13.11 14.25
C GLU A 182 10.30 -12.74 14.63
N THR A 183 10.13 -11.73 15.48
CA THR A 183 8.83 -11.33 16.03
C THR A 183 8.68 -9.81 16.12
N LEU A 184 7.44 -9.34 16.08
CA LEU A 184 7.05 -7.98 16.45
C LEU A 184 5.94 -8.01 17.50
N PRO A 185 5.88 -7.02 18.41
CA PRO A 185 4.72 -6.87 19.29
C PRO A 185 3.48 -6.51 18.46
N GLY A 186 2.34 -7.07 18.85
CA GLY A 186 1.04 -6.75 18.28
C GLY A 186 -0.08 -7.02 19.27
N VAL A 187 -1.31 -6.74 18.86
CA VAL A 187 -2.52 -6.97 19.64
C VAL A 187 -3.45 -7.88 18.87
N ARG A 188 -4.08 -8.82 19.57
CA ARG A 188 -5.10 -9.70 19.00
C ARG A 188 -6.15 -10.02 20.06
N ASP A 189 -7.40 -9.75 19.72
CA ASP A 189 -8.55 -9.90 20.63
C ASP A 189 -8.32 -9.18 21.97
N GLY A 190 -7.68 -8.00 21.93
CA GLY A 190 -7.35 -7.17 23.09
C GLY A 190 -6.17 -7.66 23.93
N LYS A 191 -5.45 -8.70 23.48
CA LYS A 191 -4.28 -9.26 24.18
C LYS A 191 -3.00 -8.94 23.43
N GLU A 192 -1.94 -8.62 24.17
CA GLU A 192 -0.60 -8.52 23.61
C GLU A 192 -0.14 -9.89 23.09
N ILE A 193 0.40 -9.90 21.89
CA ILE A 193 0.94 -11.08 21.22
C ILE A 193 2.26 -10.74 20.55
N GLU A 194 3.06 -11.77 20.32
CA GLU A 194 4.21 -11.69 19.41
C GLU A 194 3.78 -12.18 18.02
N VAL A 195 3.79 -11.26 17.05
CA VAL A 195 3.56 -11.55 15.64
C VAL A 195 4.84 -12.11 15.04
N ARG A 196 4.83 -13.39 14.68
CA ARG A 196 5.94 -14.01 13.96
C ARG A 196 6.09 -13.39 12.57
N LEU A 197 7.30 -12.98 12.25
CA LEU A 197 7.67 -12.45 10.95
C LEU A 197 8.02 -13.60 10.00
N ASP A 198 7.34 -13.61 8.86
CA ASP A 198 7.60 -14.53 7.74
C ASP A 198 7.11 -13.94 6.41
N VAL A 199 7.66 -14.46 5.32
CA VAL A 199 7.19 -14.21 3.95
C VAL A 199 5.93 -15.01 3.66
N ASP A 200 5.15 -14.53 2.70
CA ASP A 200 3.90 -15.16 2.29
C ASP A 200 4.08 -15.89 0.95
N ASP A 201 3.58 -17.12 0.88
CA ASP A 201 3.36 -17.80 -0.40
C ASP A 201 2.12 -17.21 -1.08
N ILE A 202 2.35 -16.30 -2.03
CA ILE A 202 1.30 -15.64 -2.80
C ILE A 202 0.59 -16.53 -3.82
N ASP A 203 1.14 -17.72 -4.11
CA ASP A 203 0.55 -18.68 -5.03
C ASP A 203 -0.31 -19.73 -4.30
N HIS A 204 -0.16 -19.85 -2.98
CA HIS A 204 -1.03 -20.67 -2.14
C HIS A 204 -2.52 -20.31 -2.31
N PHE A 205 -3.39 -21.32 -2.44
CA PHE A 205 -4.82 -21.10 -2.72
C PHE A 205 -5.56 -20.31 -1.63
N GLY A 206 -5.12 -20.38 -0.37
CA GLY A 206 -5.66 -19.55 0.72
C GLY A 206 -5.42 -18.04 0.53
N ASN A 207 -4.48 -17.68 -0.35
CA ASN A 207 -4.20 -16.31 -0.76
C ASN A 207 -4.82 -15.95 -2.12
N ARG A 208 -5.60 -16.86 -2.70
CA ARG A 208 -6.31 -16.70 -3.96
C ARG A 208 -7.83 -16.69 -3.75
N ARG A 209 -8.55 -15.98 -4.62
CA ARG A 209 -10.01 -15.96 -4.67
C ARG A 209 -10.51 -16.07 -6.09
N ILE A 210 -11.73 -16.57 -6.26
CA ILE A 210 -12.41 -16.56 -7.54
C ILE A 210 -13.01 -15.18 -7.77
N ARG A 211 -12.66 -14.56 -8.88
CA ARG A 211 -13.30 -13.38 -9.45
C ARG A 211 -14.34 -13.84 -10.47
N ALA A 212 -15.61 -13.65 -10.13
CA ALA A 212 -16.73 -14.03 -10.98
C ALA A 212 -16.86 -13.09 -12.19
N VAL A 213 -17.60 -13.55 -13.21
CA VAL A 213 -17.84 -12.79 -14.46
C VAL A 213 -18.41 -11.40 -14.19
N GLY A 214 -19.35 -11.26 -13.25
CA GLY A 214 -19.93 -9.97 -12.87
C GLY A 214 -18.89 -8.98 -12.34
N GLU A 215 -17.94 -9.44 -11.52
CA GLU A 215 -16.85 -8.59 -10.99
C GLU A 215 -15.87 -8.18 -12.11
N LEU A 216 -15.59 -9.07 -13.07
CA LEU A 216 -14.76 -8.75 -14.24
C LEU A 216 -15.39 -7.61 -15.06
N ILE A 217 -16.68 -7.73 -15.37
CA ILE A 217 -17.42 -6.71 -16.13
C ILE A 217 -17.48 -5.40 -15.33
N GLN A 218 -17.79 -5.46 -14.04
CA GLN A 218 -17.86 -4.28 -13.17
C GLN A 218 -16.53 -3.50 -13.14
N ASN A 219 -15.40 -4.21 -13.04
CA ASN A 219 -14.08 -3.59 -13.05
C ASN A 219 -13.74 -2.92 -14.39
N GLN A 220 -14.14 -3.54 -15.50
CA GLN A 220 -13.94 -2.96 -16.83
C GLN A 220 -14.78 -1.68 -17.03
N VAL A 221 -16.05 -1.70 -16.62
CA VAL A 221 -16.93 -0.53 -16.64
C VAL A 221 -16.36 0.60 -15.78
N ARG A 222 -15.92 0.29 -14.55
CA ARG A 222 -15.30 1.28 -13.66
C ARG A 222 -14.08 1.96 -14.29
N THR A 223 -13.23 1.20 -14.96
CA THR A 223 -12.06 1.75 -15.66
C THR A 223 -12.48 2.71 -16.78
N GLY A 224 -13.53 2.37 -17.53
CA GLY A 224 -14.14 3.27 -18.52
C GLY A 224 -14.70 4.55 -17.90
N LEU A 225 -15.48 4.43 -16.82
CA LEU A 225 -16.03 5.56 -16.08
C LEU A 225 -14.94 6.49 -15.53
N SER A 226 -13.83 5.94 -15.01
CA SER A 226 -12.72 6.76 -14.50
C SER A 226 -12.04 7.59 -15.61
N ARG A 227 -11.93 7.05 -16.84
CA ARG A 227 -11.43 7.82 -17.99
C ARG A 227 -12.41 8.94 -18.38
N MET A 228 -13.71 8.65 -18.36
CA MET A 228 -14.73 9.66 -18.62
C MET A 228 -14.75 10.75 -17.54
N GLU A 229 -14.61 10.39 -16.25
CA GLU A 229 -14.50 11.35 -15.13
C GLU A 229 -13.36 12.35 -15.38
N ARG A 230 -12.22 11.88 -15.88
CA ARG A 230 -11.08 12.75 -16.23
C ARG A 230 -11.44 13.74 -17.35
N VAL A 231 -12.01 13.26 -18.45
CA VAL A 231 -12.40 14.13 -19.59
C VAL A 231 -13.43 15.17 -19.18
N VAL A 232 -14.38 14.81 -18.31
CA VAL A 232 -15.37 15.75 -17.78
C VAL A 232 -14.68 16.85 -16.97
N ARG A 233 -13.74 16.50 -16.09
CA ARG A 233 -12.98 17.50 -15.30
C ARG A 233 -12.18 18.44 -16.20
N GLU A 234 -11.49 17.90 -17.20
CA GLU A 234 -10.71 18.69 -18.16
C GLU A 234 -11.57 19.66 -19.01
N ARG A 235 -12.86 19.36 -19.22
CA ARG A 235 -13.80 20.22 -19.95
C ARG A 235 -14.56 21.22 -19.07
N MET A 236 -14.53 21.05 -17.76
CA MET A 236 -15.19 21.96 -16.80
C MET A 236 -14.29 23.12 -16.36
N THR A 237 -13.00 23.05 -16.68
CA THR A 237 -12.01 24.15 -16.57
C THR A 237 -11.90 24.91 -17.87
#